data_AF-A0A9W7GG18-F1
#
_entry.id   AF-A0A9W7GG18-F1
#
_cell.length_a   1.000
_cell.length_b   1.000
_cell.length_c   1.000
_cell.angle_alpha   90.00
_cell.angle_beta   90.00
_cell.angle_gamma   90.00
#
_symmetry.space_group_name_H-M   'P 1'
#
loop_
_entity.id
_entity.type
_entity.pdbx_description
1 polymer ?
#
loop_
_entity_poly.entity_id
_entity_poly.type
_entity_poly.pdbx_seq_one_letter_code
_entity_poly.pdbx_strand_id
1 'polypeptide(L)'
;MLVLGGALLQQVTFTGREDRASLGAVSVDKNLVPPSQEPPHLIPEPPPHLKPEPPHLKPEPPHLKPEPPRPVFPSNLHNFTFPSDPQALSCQEPQSINSNSLRKVIDSIENEEEAGIYVVWREAYKPKVFELPQSVDGYLDQKFCENICSEGGSRGFRGCEPESNRVDEMYLNIILTTCSFADKGQKFKGGVYNEHMYMVANHAGAVPSFQRKEVVRLDKLAIGLAPYSDDCSSHFFSSTSPMVLTLQDVLPDDVKLLVNWSDCLSKLYSLYPSLDTSRLVKFDDKKTYYAKEMYSIVPSPYGEHGKHGGEPMSDQAFQRVRVALQPSLPLESELRTKLILIDRSDTAGNRACENHEELKSRLEMKYQGVLDVVNFRGRDKAQKENEALFLRAAVVVAPHGGALMNMMYALQGTAIVEIGYWGQGGMCFPSFFMTMAMKLLHDYWLVMAEGSYSTPLKCPIEDILKTVDHVLSVKR
;
A
#
# COMPACT_ATOMS: atom_id res chain seq x y z
N MET A 1 -21.86 38.56 44.98
CA MET A 1 -22.23 37.42 44.12
C MET A 1 -22.13 37.93 42.68
N LEU A 2 -21.35 37.23 41.87
CA LEU A 2 -21.06 37.43 40.44
C LEU A 2 -20.20 38.65 40.03
N VAL A 3 -18.94 38.31 39.74
CA VAL A 3 -17.85 39.14 39.22
C VAL A 3 -17.83 39.04 37.69
N LEU A 4 -17.62 40.18 37.05
CA LEU A 4 -17.37 40.38 35.62
C LEU A 4 -15.99 39.86 35.21
N GLY A 5 -15.85 39.33 33.99
CA GLY A 5 -14.54 39.04 33.41
C GLY A 5 -14.60 38.30 32.07
N GLY A 6 -14.93 39.02 31.00
CA GLY A 6 -14.74 38.56 29.62
C GLY A 6 -13.32 38.87 29.15
N ALA A 7 -12.62 37.87 28.63
CA ALA A 7 -11.33 38.03 27.97
C ALA A 7 -11.44 37.57 26.50
N LEU A 8 -11.30 38.54 25.60
CA LEU A 8 -10.95 38.34 24.19
C LEU A 8 -9.52 37.81 24.10
N LEU A 9 -9.29 36.79 23.27
CA LEU A 9 -7.95 36.43 22.81
C LEU A 9 -7.94 36.51 21.28
N GLN A 10 -7.29 37.56 20.77
CA GLN A 10 -6.89 37.72 19.39
C GLN A 10 -5.74 36.74 19.08
N GLN A 11 -5.93 35.88 18.08
CA GLN A 11 -4.82 35.17 17.44
C GLN A 11 -4.21 36.07 16.37
N VAL A 12 -2.94 36.42 16.57
CA VAL A 12 -2.10 37.11 15.60
C VAL A 12 -1.59 36.08 14.60
N THR A 13 -1.99 36.22 13.35
CA THR A 13 -1.40 35.54 12.19
C THR A 13 -0.12 36.25 11.79
N PHE A 14 1.02 35.56 11.85
CA PHE A 14 2.25 36.00 11.19
C PHE A 14 2.40 35.28 9.84
N THR A 15 2.17 36.02 8.77
CA THR A 15 2.62 35.71 7.41
C THR A 15 4.01 36.31 7.23
N GLY A 16 5.00 35.49 6.87
CA GLY A 16 6.36 35.94 6.55
C GLY A 16 6.99 35.03 5.51
N ARG A 17 6.91 35.47 4.25
CA ARG A 17 7.70 35.02 3.10
C ARG A 17 8.87 36.02 2.94
N GLU A 18 9.88 35.65 2.14
CA GLU A 18 11.11 36.41 1.80
C GLU A 18 12.27 36.17 2.79
N ASP A 19 13.53 35.90 2.43
CA ASP A 19 14.26 36.05 1.17
C ASP A 19 15.48 35.11 1.08
N ARG A 20 15.84 34.76 -0.16
CA ARG A 20 17.16 34.22 -0.55
C ARG A 20 18.07 35.39 -0.89
N ALA A 21 19.20 35.56 -0.19
CA ALA A 21 20.39 36.17 -0.77
C ALA A 21 21.66 35.91 0.06
N SER A 22 22.71 35.48 -0.66
CA SER A 22 24.14 35.79 -0.47
C SER A 22 24.81 35.58 0.89
N LEU A 23 25.62 34.51 0.97
CA LEU A 23 26.93 34.49 1.65
C LEU A 23 27.86 33.74 0.69
N GLY A 24 28.99 34.28 0.23
CA GLY A 24 30.00 35.02 0.99
C GLY A 24 31.24 34.13 0.97
N ALA A 25 32.13 34.36 -0.01
CA ALA A 25 33.37 33.62 -0.17
C ALA A 25 34.28 33.81 1.05
N VAL A 26 34.78 32.71 1.60
CA VAL A 26 35.87 32.70 2.57
C VAL A 26 36.97 31.80 2.02
N SER A 27 38.10 32.42 1.71
CA SER A 27 39.36 31.76 1.40
C SER A 27 39.89 31.08 2.65
N VAL A 28 40.32 29.82 2.53
CA VAL A 28 41.15 29.17 3.55
C VAL A 28 42.43 28.69 2.90
N ASP A 29 43.52 29.06 3.56
CA ASP A 29 44.91 28.86 3.24
C ASP A 29 45.27 27.42 2.87
N LYS A 30 46.05 27.31 1.80
CA LYS A 30 46.93 26.18 1.55
C LYS A 30 48.17 26.37 2.41
N ASN A 31 48.51 25.41 3.27
CA ASN A 31 49.92 25.06 3.52
C ASN A 31 50.11 23.80 4.41
N LEU A 32 51.07 22.99 3.95
CA LEU A 32 51.99 22.10 4.70
C LEU A 32 51.49 20.73 5.18
N VAL A 33 51.79 19.70 4.37
CA VAL A 33 51.97 18.31 4.79
C VAL A 33 53.42 17.91 4.47
N PRO A 34 54.23 17.40 5.43
CA PRO A 34 55.57 16.90 5.17
C PRO A 34 55.55 15.43 4.67
N PRO A 35 56.61 14.97 3.99
CA PRO A 35 56.63 13.67 3.31
C PRO A 35 56.80 12.50 4.29
N SER A 36 55.98 11.46 4.12
CA SER A 36 56.15 10.18 4.81
C SER A 36 57.28 9.37 4.15
N GLN A 37 58.21 8.92 4.97
CA GLN A 37 59.28 8.00 4.61
C GLN A 37 58.71 6.58 4.39
N GLU A 38 59.04 5.98 3.24
CA GLU A 38 58.80 4.55 2.95
C GLU A 38 59.84 3.66 3.65
N PRO A 39 59.44 2.55 4.29
CA PRO A 39 60.36 1.49 4.71
C PRO A 39 60.57 0.43 3.59
N PRO A 40 61.68 -0.33 3.65
CA PRO A 40 62.19 -1.10 2.51
C PRO A 40 61.42 -2.40 2.23
N HIS A 41 61.34 -2.72 0.94
CA HIS A 41 60.81 -3.96 0.39
C HIS A 41 61.54 -5.20 0.91
N LEU A 42 60.79 -6.10 1.55
CA LEU A 42 61.18 -7.50 1.73
C LEU A 42 60.66 -8.31 0.53
N ILE A 43 61.60 -8.99 -0.15
CA ILE A 43 61.35 -9.93 -1.24
C ILE A 43 60.79 -11.22 -0.63
N PRO A 44 59.61 -11.73 -1.02
CA PRO A 44 59.19 -13.07 -0.68
C PRO A 44 59.78 -14.09 -1.66
N GLU A 45 60.31 -15.19 -1.11
CA GLU A 45 60.76 -16.38 -1.85
C GLU A 45 59.61 -17.03 -2.64
N PRO A 46 59.90 -17.65 -3.80
CA PRO A 46 58.89 -18.33 -4.61
C PRO A 46 58.48 -19.68 -4.00
N PRO A 47 57.19 -20.07 -4.09
CA PRO A 47 56.73 -21.37 -3.62
C PRO A 47 57.12 -22.50 -4.59
N PRO A 48 57.32 -23.74 -4.09
CA PRO A 48 57.73 -24.87 -4.91
C PRO A 48 56.55 -25.50 -5.67
N HIS A 49 56.75 -25.69 -6.98
CA HIS A 49 56.16 -26.72 -7.84
C HIS A 49 54.62 -26.91 -7.85
N LEU A 50 53.95 -26.18 -8.75
CA LEU A 50 52.63 -26.58 -9.27
C LEU A 50 52.81 -27.54 -10.46
N LYS A 51 52.07 -28.66 -10.41
CA LYS A 51 51.93 -29.65 -11.49
C LYS A 51 51.23 -29.02 -12.71
N PRO A 52 51.53 -29.47 -13.94
CA PRO A 52 50.92 -28.91 -15.14
C PRO A 52 49.42 -29.21 -15.20
N GLU A 53 48.62 -28.15 -15.37
CA GLU A 53 47.21 -28.22 -15.73
C GLU A 53 47.04 -28.70 -17.19
N PRO A 54 45.99 -29.48 -17.50
CA PRO A 54 45.67 -29.89 -18.86
C PRO A 54 45.09 -28.73 -19.69
N PRO A 55 45.20 -28.79 -21.03
CA PRO A 55 44.96 -27.65 -21.91
C PRO A 55 43.47 -27.29 -22.03
N HIS A 56 43.19 -26.02 -21.76
CA HIS A 56 42.09 -25.16 -22.20
C HIS A 56 40.93 -25.82 -22.99
N LEU A 57 39.80 -26.04 -22.30
CA LEU A 57 38.48 -25.97 -22.93
C LEU A 57 38.12 -24.48 -23.10
N LYS A 58 37.77 -24.09 -24.32
CA LYS A 58 37.27 -22.75 -24.63
C LYS A 58 36.03 -22.46 -23.76
N PRO A 59 35.89 -21.25 -23.18
CA PRO A 59 34.66 -20.89 -22.49
C PRO A 59 33.51 -20.89 -23.51
N GLU A 60 32.52 -21.74 -23.27
CA GLU A 60 31.24 -21.66 -23.99
C GLU A 60 30.62 -20.28 -23.73
N PRO A 61 30.04 -19.63 -24.76
CA PRO A 61 29.32 -18.39 -24.58
C PRO A 61 28.18 -18.61 -23.57
N PRO A 62 27.90 -17.64 -22.69
CA PRO A 62 26.85 -17.78 -21.70
C PRO A 62 25.52 -18.04 -22.42
N HIS A 63 25.06 -19.28 -22.36
CA HIS A 63 23.73 -19.64 -22.80
C HIS A 63 22.76 -18.74 -22.04
N LEU A 64 22.05 -17.87 -22.77
CA LEU A 64 20.91 -17.12 -22.26
C LEU A 64 20.00 -18.13 -21.58
N LYS A 65 19.94 -18.07 -20.23
CA LYS A 65 18.97 -18.86 -19.49
C LYS A 65 17.60 -18.54 -20.09
N PRO A 66 16.81 -19.53 -20.52
CA PRO A 66 15.48 -19.26 -21.03
C PRO A 66 14.74 -18.43 -19.98
N GLU A 67 14.13 -17.32 -20.41
CA GLU A 67 13.30 -16.51 -19.52
C GLU A 67 12.32 -17.44 -18.81
N PRO A 68 12.20 -17.37 -17.48
CA PRO A 68 11.22 -18.18 -16.77
C PRO A 68 9.84 -17.92 -17.41
N PRO A 69 9.07 -18.98 -17.71
CA PRO A 69 7.76 -18.81 -18.33
C PRO A 69 6.94 -17.85 -17.47
N ARG A 70 6.37 -16.82 -18.10
CA ARG A 70 5.48 -15.88 -17.40
C ARG A 70 4.40 -16.72 -16.71
N PRO A 71 4.10 -16.47 -15.42
CA PRO A 71 3.00 -17.14 -14.76
C PRO A 71 1.74 -16.91 -15.59
N VAL A 72 1.23 -17.99 -16.18
CA VAL A 72 -0.02 -18.00 -16.89
C VAL A 72 -1.08 -17.98 -15.80
N PHE A 73 -1.57 -16.79 -15.46
CA PHE A 73 -2.81 -16.70 -14.71
C PHE A 73 -3.85 -17.50 -15.50
N PRO A 74 -4.69 -18.32 -14.84
CA PRO A 74 -5.73 -19.04 -15.54
C PRO A 74 -6.44 -18.01 -16.40
N SER A 75 -6.38 -18.18 -17.72
CA SER A 75 -7.23 -17.48 -18.66
C SER A 75 -8.64 -18.00 -18.41
N ASN A 76 -9.18 -17.72 -17.23
CA ASN A 76 -10.57 -17.42 -17.13
C ASN A 76 -10.72 -16.23 -18.06
N LEU A 77 -11.12 -16.54 -19.29
CA LEU A 77 -11.91 -15.64 -20.12
C LEU A 77 -13.04 -15.16 -19.20
N HIS A 78 -12.74 -14.16 -18.39
CA HIS A 78 -13.76 -13.41 -17.72
C HIS A 78 -14.52 -12.78 -18.87
N ASN A 79 -15.74 -13.25 -19.08
CA ASN A 79 -16.59 -12.77 -20.16
C ASN A 79 -16.83 -11.29 -19.90
N PHE A 80 -16.04 -10.46 -20.58
CA PHE A 80 -16.23 -9.03 -20.57
C PHE A 80 -17.57 -8.78 -21.26
N THR A 81 -18.57 -8.43 -20.45
CA THR A 81 -19.94 -8.34 -20.94
C THR A 81 -20.22 -6.88 -21.26
N PHE A 82 -20.21 -6.54 -22.55
CA PHE A 82 -20.65 -5.22 -22.98
C PHE A 82 -22.18 -5.13 -22.95
N PRO A 83 -22.74 -3.92 -22.73
CA PRO A 83 -24.17 -3.70 -22.89
C PRO A 83 -24.61 -4.11 -24.29
N SER A 84 -25.70 -4.86 -24.39
CA SER A 84 -26.27 -5.25 -25.69
C SER A 84 -26.96 -4.10 -26.42
N ASP A 85 -27.26 -3.00 -25.72
CA ASP A 85 -27.92 -1.82 -26.29
C ASP A 85 -26.89 -0.82 -26.87
N PRO A 86 -26.86 -0.61 -28.20
CA PRO A 86 -26.00 0.39 -28.83
C PRO A 86 -26.37 1.83 -28.45
N GLN A 87 -27.63 2.08 -28.02
CA GLN A 87 -28.06 3.42 -27.60
C GLN A 87 -27.46 3.82 -26.24
N ALA A 88 -27.13 2.85 -25.38
CA ALA A 88 -26.43 3.10 -24.12
C ALA A 88 -25.09 3.83 -24.32
N LEU A 89 -24.45 3.65 -25.49
CA LEU A 89 -23.19 4.30 -25.86
C LEU A 89 -23.38 5.59 -26.68
N SER A 90 -24.61 5.88 -27.11
CA SER A 90 -24.98 7.12 -27.80
C SER A 90 -25.14 8.22 -26.75
N CYS A 91 -24.07 9.00 -26.60
CA CYS A 91 -23.80 9.77 -25.41
C CYS A 91 -23.51 11.23 -25.79
N GLN A 92 -24.23 12.19 -25.18
CA GLN A 92 -23.91 13.63 -25.29
C GLN A 92 -23.25 14.12 -24.01
N GLU A 93 -22.09 14.79 -24.12
CA GLU A 93 -21.43 15.41 -22.98
C GLU A 93 -22.39 16.44 -22.33
N PRO A 94 -22.79 16.27 -21.05
CA PRO A 94 -23.70 17.21 -20.42
C PRO A 94 -23.03 18.58 -20.29
N GLN A 95 -23.77 19.64 -20.60
CA GLN A 95 -23.28 21.03 -20.54
C GLN A 95 -23.15 21.55 -19.10
N SER A 96 -23.88 20.96 -18.16
CA SER A 96 -23.77 21.21 -16.72
C SER A 96 -24.16 19.96 -15.94
N ILE A 97 -23.69 19.84 -14.70
CA ILE A 97 -24.11 18.78 -13.78
C ILE A 97 -24.66 19.47 -12.54
N ASN A 98 -25.95 19.24 -12.26
CA ASN A 98 -26.57 19.70 -11.02
C ASN A 98 -26.32 18.66 -9.93
N SER A 99 -25.26 18.85 -9.14
CA SER A 99 -24.90 17.92 -8.06
C SER A 99 -26.01 17.71 -7.02
N ASN A 100 -26.94 18.67 -6.88
CA ASN A 100 -28.04 18.57 -5.91
C ASN A 100 -29.16 17.63 -6.36
N SER A 101 -29.25 17.32 -7.66
CA SER A 101 -30.24 16.39 -8.21
C SER A 101 -29.67 15.01 -8.53
N LEU A 102 -28.35 14.82 -8.38
CA LEU A 102 -27.72 13.54 -8.65
C LEU A 102 -28.13 12.51 -7.59
N ARG A 103 -28.49 11.32 -8.05
CA ARG A 103 -28.73 10.18 -7.17
C ARG A 103 -27.39 9.62 -6.70
N LYS A 104 -27.30 9.37 -5.40
CA LYS A 104 -26.20 8.62 -4.80
C LYS A 104 -26.45 7.14 -5.10
N VAL A 105 -25.72 6.54 -6.03
CA VAL A 105 -25.86 5.10 -6.31
C VAL A 105 -24.95 4.35 -5.33
N ILE A 106 -25.48 4.05 -4.14
CA ILE A 106 -24.69 3.42 -3.07
C ILE A 106 -25.33 2.17 -2.47
N ASP A 107 -26.62 1.90 -2.70
CA ASP A 107 -27.29 0.89 -1.87
C ASP A 107 -27.60 -0.45 -2.58
N SER A 108 -27.65 -0.52 -3.92
CA SER A 108 -27.63 -1.81 -4.65
C SER A 108 -27.32 -1.65 -6.15
N ILE A 109 -26.48 -2.53 -6.70
CA ILE A 109 -26.22 -2.70 -8.14
C ILE A 109 -27.46 -3.23 -8.90
N GLU A 110 -28.44 -3.79 -8.18
CA GLU A 110 -29.42 -4.70 -8.77
C GLU A 110 -30.43 -4.01 -9.72
N ASN A 111 -30.46 -2.67 -9.78
CA ASN A 111 -31.28 -1.86 -10.70
C ASN A 111 -30.45 -0.83 -11.50
N GLU A 112 -29.30 -1.24 -12.04
CA GLU A 112 -28.28 -0.35 -12.62
C GLU A 112 -28.54 0.16 -14.05
N GLU A 113 -29.38 -0.52 -14.83
CA GLU A 113 -29.64 -0.15 -16.24
C GLU A 113 -30.28 1.24 -16.34
N GLU A 114 -31.21 1.58 -15.43
CA GLU A 114 -31.81 2.93 -15.34
C GLU A 114 -30.79 4.01 -14.94
N ALA A 115 -29.70 3.65 -14.27
CA ALA A 115 -28.63 4.55 -13.86
C ALA A 115 -27.50 4.64 -14.89
N GLY A 116 -27.57 3.87 -15.97
CA GLY A 116 -26.52 3.77 -16.99
C GLY A 116 -25.22 3.16 -16.45
N ILE A 117 -25.34 2.21 -15.52
CA ILE A 117 -24.22 1.49 -14.93
C ILE A 117 -24.28 0.04 -15.43
N TYR A 118 -23.13 -0.52 -15.78
CA TYR A 118 -23.04 -1.89 -16.28
C TYR A 118 -21.86 -2.62 -15.64
N VAL A 119 -22.10 -3.72 -14.93
CA VAL A 119 -21.03 -4.61 -14.47
C VAL A 119 -20.44 -5.35 -15.67
N VAL A 120 -19.26 -4.94 -16.11
CA VAL A 120 -18.56 -5.52 -17.28
C VAL A 120 -17.57 -6.63 -16.89
N TRP A 121 -17.17 -6.65 -15.62
CA TRP A 121 -16.32 -7.70 -15.05
C TRP A 121 -16.61 -7.86 -13.56
N ARG A 122 -16.44 -9.08 -13.06
CA ARG A 122 -16.69 -9.46 -11.67
C ARG A 122 -15.69 -10.50 -11.20
N GLU A 123 -15.20 -10.31 -9.99
CA GLU A 123 -14.31 -11.25 -9.31
C GLU A 123 -14.73 -11.40 -7.85
N ALA A 124 -15.12 -12.62 -7.48
CA ALA A 124 -15.46 -12.92 -6.10
C ALA A 124 -14.22 -12.88 -5.20
N TYR A 125 -14.39 -12.41 -3.97
CA TYR A 125 -13.37 -12.50 -2.94
C TYR A 125 -13.97 -12.58 -1.54
N LYS A 126 -13.20 -13.17 -0.62
CA LYS A 126 -13.51 -13.19 0.81
C LYS A 126 -12.73 -12.08 1.52
N PRO A 127 -13.38 -11.19 2.28
CA PRO A 127 -12.66 -10.17 3.03
C PRO A 127 -11.87 -10.80 4.18
N LYS A 128 -10.58 -10.46 4.28
CA LYS A 128 -9.68 -10.98 5.32
C LYS A 128 -9.85 -10.32 6.68
N VAL A 129 -10.54 -9.19 6.75
CA VAL A 129 -10.85 -8.46 8.00
C VAL A 129 -11.68 -9.25 9.03
N PHE A 130 -12.37 -10.29 8.57
CA PHE A 130 -13.13 -11.21 9.42
C PHE A 130 -12.28 -12.42 9.87
N GLU A 131 -11.11 -12.63 9.28
CA GLU A 131 -10.22 -13.72 9.67
C GLU A 131 -9.44 -13.34 10.93
N LEU A 132 -9.34 -14.28 11.85
CA LEU A 132 -8.60 -14.10 13.10
C LEU A 132 -7.08 -14.14 12.79
N PRO A 133 -6.28 -13.20 13.30
CA PRO A 133 -4.82 -13.31 13.24
C PRO A 133 -4.34 -14.56 14.00
N GLN A 134 -3.28 -15.20 13.51
CA GLN A 134 -2.75 -16.45 14.09
C GLN A 134 -2.34 -16.29 15.56
N SER A 135 -1.89 -15.10 15.95
CA SER A 135 -1.46 -14.81 17.32
C SER A 135 -2.60 -14.66 18.33
N VAL A 136 -3.85 -14.54 17.89
CA VAL A 136 -4.99 -14.32 18.78
C VAL A 136 -5.61 -15.65 19.23
N ASP A 137 -5.17 -16.79 18.69
CA ASP A 137 -5.52 -18.11 19.21
C ASP A 137 -4.97 -18.26 20.65
N GLY A 138 -5.86 -18.01 21.63
CA GLY A 138 -5.56 -17.99 23.07
C GLY A 138 -5.79 -16.65 23.76
N TYR A 139 -5.89 -15.54 23.02
CA TYR A 139 -6.23 -14.20 23.51
C TYR A 139 -7.65 -13.76 23.15
N LEU A 140 -8.40 -14.55 22.38
CA LEU A 140 -9.83 -14.32 22.11
C LEU A 140 -10.68 -14.62 23.35
N ASP A 141 -10.35 -13.99 24.47
CA ASP A 141 -11.33 -13.80 25.51
C ASP A 141 -12.29 -12.68 25.08
N GLN A 142 -13.44 -12.65 25.73
CA GLN A 142 -14.45 -11.61 25.53
C GLN A 142 -13.84 -10.19 25.65
N LYS A 143 -12.78 -10.04 26.45
CA LYS A 143 -12.10 -8.78 26.72
C LYS A 143 -11.29 -8.28 25.53
N PHE A 144 -10.61 -9.13 24.74
CA PHE A 144 -9.97 -8.72 23.49
C PHE A 144 -10.99 -8.11 22.53
N CYS A 145 -12.12 -8.81 22.36
CA CYS A 145 -13.21 -8.37 21.49
C CYS A 145 -13.86 -7.07 21.98
N GLU A 146 -14.15 -6.94 23.28
CA GLU A 146 -14.69 -5.72 23.89
C GLU A 146 -13.77 -4.51 23.71
N ASN A 147 -12.46 -4.69 23.79
CA ASN A 147 -11.51 -3.58 23.71
C ASN A 147 -11.29 -3.07 22.28
N ILE A 148 -11.34 -3.97 21.29
CA ILE A 148 -11.04 -3.67 19.88
C ILE A 148 -12.31 -3.34 19.09
N CYS A 149 -13.44 -3.94 19.43
CA CYS A 149 -14.73 -3.70 18.78
C CYS A 149 -15.54 -2.70 19.61
N SER A 150 -15.31 -1.40 19.43
CA SER A 150 -16.23 -0.41 20.01
C SER A 150 -17.50 -0.28 19.18
N GLU A 151 -18.63 -0.08 19.88
CA GLU A 151 -19.92 0.29 19.30
C GLU A 151 -19.76 1.55 18.44
N GLY A 152 -19.83 1.41 17.10
CA GLY A 152 -19.90 2.54 16.16
C GLY A 152 -18.65 2.80 15.31
N GLY A 153 -17.56 2.06 15.50
CA GLY A 153 -16.40 2.14 14.62
C GLY A 153 -16.65 1.39 13.30
N SER A 154 -16.86 2.10 12.19
CA SER A 154 -17.10 1.48 10.87
C SER A 154 -15.90 0.66 10.33
N ARG A 155 -14.69 0.82 10.89
CA ARG A 155 -13.43 0.27 10.36
C ARG A 155 -12.66 -0.68 11.29
N GLY A 156 -13.32 -1.30 12.27
CA GLY A 156 -12.65 -2.17 13.27
C GLY A 156 -12.53 -3.65 12.86
N PHE A 157 -11.81 -4.42 13.67
CA PHE A 157 -11.84 -5.89 13.63
C PHE A 157 -13.27 -6.39 13.65
N ARG A 158 -13.61 -7.31 12.76
CA ARG A 158 -14.95 -7.89 12.74
C ARG A 158 -14.96 -9.37 13.12
N GLY A 159 -13.80 -10.02 13.24
CA GLY A 159 -13.72 -11.44 13.63
C GLY A 159 -14.32 -11.77 15.01
N CYS A 160 -14.69 -10.77 15.79
CA CYS A 160 -15.39 -10.90 17.07
C CYS A 160 -16.92 -10.81 16.98
N GLU A 161 -17.49 -10.42 15.84
CA GLU A 161 -18.93 -10.30 15.69
C GLU A 161 -19.54 -11.68 15.40
N PRO A 162 -20.61 -12.12 16.08
CA PRO A 162 -21.27 -13.40 15.80
C PRO A 162 -21.72 -13.54 14.33
N GLU A 163 -22.01 -12.41 13.69
CA GLU A 163 -22.44 -12.30 12.30
C GLU A 163 -21.26 -12.33 11.30
N SER A 164 -20.01 -12.21 11.74
CA SER A 164 -18.82 -12.28 10.88
C SER A 164 -18.63 -13.63 10.19
N ASN A 165 -19.26 -14.68 10.71
CA ASN A 165 -19.31 -16.00 10.07
C ASN A 165 -20.35 -16.09 8.93
N ARG A 166 -21.17 -15.04 8.74
CA ARG A 166 -22.18 -14.96 7.67
C ARG A 166 -21.77 -14.05 6.52
N VAL A 167 -20.49 -13.69 6.43
CA VAL A 167 -20.02 -12.78 5.38
C VAL A 167 -20.24 -13.46 4.04
N ASP A 168 -21.23 -12.96 3.32
CA ASP A 168 -21.50 -13.32 1.95
C ASP A 168 -20.27 -13.03 1.09
N GLU A 169 -20.12 -13.81 0.03
CA GLU A 169 -19.10 -13.59 -1.00
C GLU A 169 -19.16 -12.13 -1.47
N MET A 170 -18.08 -11.37 -1.26
CA MET A 170 -17.97 -10.02 -1.80
C MET A 170 -17.50 -10.12 -3.24
N TYR A 171 -17.77 -9.07 -4.01
CA TYR A 171 -17.27 -9.00 -5.38
C TYR A 171 -16.51 -7.73 -5.61
N LEU A 172 -15.41 -7.84 -6.35
CA LEU A 172 -14.75 -6.75 -7.02
C LEU A 172 -15.37 -6.64 -8.41
N ASN A 173 -16.10 -5.57 -8.68
CA ASN A 173 -16.68 -5.32 -10.00
C ASN A 173 -15.83 -4.28 -10.73
N ILE A 174 -15.73 -4.42 -12.05
CA ILE A 174 -15.48 -3.26 -12.90
C ILE A 174 -16.83 -2.90 -13.49
N ILE A 175 -17.26 -1.67 -13.21
CA ILE A 175 -18.44 -1.11 -13.84
C ILE A 175 -18.04 -0.20 -14.99
N LEU A 176 -18.91 -0.12 -15.98
CA LEU A 176 -18.92 0.85 -17.06
C LEU A 176 -20.04 1.85 -16.81
N THR A 177 -19.70 3.13 -16.86
CA THR A 177 -20.67 4.25 -16.93
C THR A 177 -20.41 5.04 -18.20
N THR A 178 -21.45 5.69 -18.74
CA THR A 178 -21.31 6.48 -19.97
C THR A 178 -21.39 7.98 -19.70
N CYS A 179 -20.87 8.78 -20.63
CA CYS A 179 -20.83 10.26 -20.54
C CYS A 179 -20.32 10.80 -19.20
N SER A 180 -19.33 10.15 -18.61
CA SER A 180 -18.99 10.38 -17.22
C SER A 180 -17.79 11.31 -17.07
N PHE A 181 -17.71 11.94 -15.91
CA PHE A 181 -16.62 12.81 -15.49
C PHE A 181 -15.95 12.24 -14.26
N ALA A 182 -14.65 12.49 -14.14
CA ALA A 182 -13.87 12.30 -12.93
C ALA A 182 -13.04 13.54 -12.61
N ASP A 183 -13.01 13.95 -11.34
CA ASP A 183 -12.20 15.09 -10.88
C ASP A 183 -11.68 14.91 -9.44
N LYS A 184 -11.07 15.96 -8.88
CA LYS A 184 -10.48 15.99 -7.54
C LYS A 184 -11.52 16.09 -6.42
N GLY A 185 -12.73 16.53 -6.76
CA GLY A 185 -13.67 17.11 -5.83
C GLY A 185 -13.07 18.10 -4.81
N GLN A 186 -13.78 18.32 -3.69
CA GLN A 186 -13.31 19.15 -2.58
C GLN A 186 -12.40 18.38 -1.62
N LYS A 187 -12.64 17.07 -1.45
CA LYS A 187 -11.97 16.24 -0.45
C LYS A 187 -11.52 14.86 -0.96
N PHE A 188 -12.00 14.42 -2.13
CA PHE A 188 -11.81 13.06 -2.61
C PHE A 188 -11.57 13.01 -4.10
N LYS A 189 -10.43 12.44 -4.50
CA LYS A 189 -10.12 12.15 -5.91
C LYS A 189 -10.93 10.94 -6.40
N GLY A 190 -11.23 10.91 -7.70
CA GLY A 190 -11.79 9.73 -8.35
C GLY A 190 -13.27 9.51 -8.11
N GLY A 191 -14.00 10.56 -7.69
CA GLY A 191 -15.46 10.55 -7.83
C GLY A 191 -15.83 10.48 -9.31
N VAL A 192 -16.78 9.59 -9.65
CA VAL A 192 -17.35 9.45 -10.99
C VAL A 192 -18.72 10.11 -11.00
N TYR A 193 -19.01 10.90 -12.03
CA TYR A 193 -20.26 11.65 -12.16
C TYR A 193 -20.81 11.51 -13.57
N ASN A 194 -22.13 11.38 -13.72
CA ASN A 194 -22.81 11.61 -14.99
C ASN A 194 -24.04 12.51 -14.74
N GLU A 195 -24.96 12.62 -15.70
CA GLU A 195 -26.16 13.44 -15.56
C GLU A 195 -27.19 12.88 -14.55
N HIS A 196 -27.10 11.60 -14.19
CA HIS A 196 -28.04 10.90 -13.32
C HIS A 196 -27.49 10.60 -11.93
N MET A 197 -26.17 10.40 -11.81
CA MET A 197 -25.56 9.85 -10.61
C MET A 197 -24.18 10.44 -10.27
N TYR A 198 -23.80 10.22 -9.01
CA TYR A 198 -22.41 10.27 -8.60
C TYR A 198 -22.04 9.02 -7.80
N MET A 199 -20.76 8.65 -7.86
CA MET A 199 -20.20 7.51 -7.15
C MET A 199 -18.78 7.80 -6.67
N VAL A 200 -18.45 7.39 -5.44
CA VAL A 200 -17.06 7.35 -4.93
C VAL A 200 -16.78 5.93 -4.47
N ALA A 201 -16.27 5.11 -5.38
CA ALA A 201 -16.14 3.66 -5.18
C ALA A 201 -15.40 3.29 -3.88
N ASN A 202 -14.33 4.02 -3.56
CA ASN A 202 -13.48 3.74 -2.42
C ASN A 202 -13.97 4.36 -1.09
N HIS A 203 -14.99 5.23 -1.12
CA HIS A 203 -15.54 5.88 0.08
C HIS A 203 -17.06 6.09 -0.03
N ALA A 204 -17.81 5.05 0.34
CA ALA A 204 -19.27 5.05 0.44
C ALA A 204 -19.89 6.25 1.18
N GLY A 205 -19.20 6.78 2.20
CA GLY A 205 -19.67 7.92 2.99
C GLY A 205 -19.34 9.28 2.39
N ALA A 206 -18.52 9.34 1.33
CA ALA A 206 -18.10 10.60 0.73
C ALA A 206 -19.24 11.23 -0.08
N VAL A 207 -19.43 12.54 0.09
CA VAL A 207 -20.21 13.38 -0.81
C VAL A 207 -19.21 14.15 -1.65
N PRO A 208 -18.93 13.71 -2.88
CA PRO A 208 -17.96 14.37 -3.73
C PRO A 208 -18.59 15.67 -4.26
N SER A 209 -17.76 16.64 -4.61
CA SER A 209 -18.22 17.92 -5.15
C SER A 209 -17.69 18.06 -6.57
N PHE A 210 -18.55 18.28 -7.56
CA PHE A 210 -18.09 18.45 -8.92
C PHE A 210 -17.55 19.88 -9.15
N GLN A 211 -16.35 20.02 -9.73
CA GLN A 211 -15.73 21.33 -9.97
C GLN A 211 -15.69 21.76 -11.44
N ARG A 212 -15.69 20.80 -12.40
CA ARG A 212 -15.54 21.01 -13.85
C ARG A 212 -14.53 22.10 -14.23
N LYS A 213 -13.24 21.77 -14.18
CA LYS A 213 -12.14 22.65 -14.59
C LYS A 213 -11.39 22.01 -15.75
N GLU A 214 -10.98 22.79 -16.75
CA GLU A 214 -10.18 22.35 -17.92
C GLU A 214 -10.43 20.89 -18.36
N VAL A 215 -11.47 20.68 -19.16
CA VAL A 215 -11.95 19.33 -19.48
C VAL A 215 -11.01 18.62 -20.45
N VAL A 216 -10.40 17.52 -19.99
CA VAL A 216 -9.67 16.55 -20.81
C VAL A 216 -10.66 15.51 -21.32
N ARG A 217 -10.73 15.31 -22.64
CA ARG A 217 -11.69 14.42 -23.28
C ARG A 217 -11.00 13.16 -23.80
N LEU A 218 -11.57 12.02 -23.46
CA LEU A 218 -11.11 10.69 -23.86
C LEU A 218 -12.31 9.89 -24.37
N ASP A 219 -12.09 8.93 -25.27
CA ASP A 219 -13.18 8.02 -25.65
C ASP A 219 -13.44 7.01 -24.52
N LYS A 220 -12.38 6.35 -24.02
CA LYS A 220 -12.45 5.35 -22.95
C LYS A 220 -11.44 5.66 -21.84
N LEU A 221 -11.90 5.64 -20.59
CA LEU A 221 -11.07 5.93 -19.42
C LEU A 221 -11.42 5.04 -18.25
N ALA A 222 -10.43 4.47 -17.57
CA ALA A 222 -10.60 3.75 -16.32
C ALA A 222 -10.05 4.54 -15.13
N ILE A 223 -10.71 4.49 -13.98
CA ILE A 223 -10.35 5.23 -12.78
C ILE A 223 -9.50 4.37 -11.85
N GLY A 224 -8.18 4.52 -11.95
CA GLY A 224 -7.18 3.93 -11.04
C GLY A 224 -6.78 4.88 -9.91
N LEU A 225 -7.74 5.61 -9.34
CA LEU A 225 -7.49 6.63 -8.33
C LEU A 225 -7.82 6.14 -6.92
N ALA A 226 -6.84 6.24 -6.02
CA ALA A 226 -7.10 6.21 -4.58
C ALA A 226 -7.67 7.57 -4.13
N PRO A 227 -8.62 7.59 -3.19
CA PRO A 227 -9.46 8.77 -2.92
C PRO A 227 -8.75 9.92 -2.18
N TYR A 228 -7.55 9.72 -1.63
CA TYR A 228 -6.88 10.71 -0.78
C TYR A 228 -6.10 11.76 -1.60
N SER A 229 -6.37 13.04 -1.35
CA SER A 229 -6.05 14.15 -2.25
C SER A 229 -4.66 14.75 -2.11
N ASP A 230 -3.96 14.47 -1.01
CA ASP A 230 -2.78 15.26 -0.63
C ASP A 230 -1.51 14.43 -0.82
N ASP A 231 -0.56 15.00 -1.57
CA ASP A 231 0.79 14.51 -1.89
C ASP A 231 0.97 13.02 -1.67
N CYS A 232 0.59 12.24 -2.70
CA CYS A 232 0.62 10.77 -2.78
C CYS A 232 1.73 10.18 -1.90
N SER A 233 1.37 9.95 -0.64
CA SER A 233 2.25 9.31 0.31
C SER A 233 2.27 7.83 -0.05
N SER A 234 3.44 7.22 0.08
CA SER A 234 3.68 5.78 -0.13
C SER A 234 2.63 4.89 0.55
N HIS A 235 1.91 5.42 1.55
CA HIS A 235 0.75 4.83 2.22
C HIS A 235 -0.38 4.32 1.33
N PHE A 236 -0.56 4.85 0.11
CA PHE A 236 -1.66 4.43 -0.80
C PHE A 236 -1.20 3.58 -1.98
N PHE A 237 0.07 3.18 -1.98
CA PHE A 237 0.60 2.23 -2.94
C PHE A 237 -0.22 0.94 -3.02
N SER A 238 -0.53 0.37 -1.86
CA SER A 238 -1.21 -0.91 -1.72
C SER A 238 -2.64 -0.89 -2.20
N SER A 239 -3.29 0.28 -2.19
CA SER A 239 -4.64 0.42 -2.74
C SER A 239 -4.56 0.76 -4.24
N THR A 240 -3.59 1.59 -4.66
CA THR A 240 -3.51 2.08 -6.04
C THR A 240 -2.98 1.02 -7.02
N SER A 241 -1.89 0.33 -6.68
CA SER A 241 -1.26 -0.60 -7.63
C SER A 241 -2.10 -1.82 -7.98
N PRO A 242 -2.72 -2.54 -7.02
CA PRO A 242 -3.58 -3.64 -7.39
C PRO A 242 -4.80 -3.16 -8.20
N MET A 243 -5.27 -1.91 -8.03
CA MET A 243 -6.33 -1.35 -8.88
C MET A 243 -5.84 -1.16 -10.31
N VAL A 244 -4.71 -0.46 -10.48
CA VAL A 244 -4.15 -0.16 -11.80
C VAL A 244 -3.80 -1.43 -12.56
N LEU A 245 -3.16 -2.41 -11.91
CA LEU A 245 -2.82 -3.68 -12.55
C LEU A 245 -4.07 -4.49 -12.89
N THR A 246 -5.09 -4.52 -12.01
CA THR A 246 -6.36 -5.20 -12.33
C THR A 246 -7.07 -4.54 -13.51
N LEU A 247 -7.14 -3.21 -13.55
CA LEU A 247 -7.73 -2.48 -14.68
C LEU A 247 -6.97 -2.76 -15.98
N GLN A 248 -5.65 -2.75 -15.94
CA GLN A 248 -4.83 -3.01 -17.12
C GLN A 248 -5.05 -4.43 -17.66
N ASP A 249 -5.01 -5.43 -16.78
CA ASP A 249 -5.07 -6.83 -17.15
C ASP A 249 -6.46 -7.24 -17.67
N VAL A 250 -7.52 -6.57 -17.20
CA VAL A 250 -8.90 -6.89 -17.54
C VAL A 250 -9.43 -6.06 -18.70
N LEU A 251 -9.06 -4.78 -18.80
CA LEU A 251 -9.64 -3.87 -19.80
C LEU A 251 -8.87 -3.88 -21.13
N PRO A 252 -9.58 -3.70 -22.26
CA PRO A 252 -8.98 -3.56 -23.58
C PRO A 252 -7.84 -2.52 -23.62
N ASP A 253 -6.84 -2.76 -24.47
CA ASP A 253 -5.62 -1.93 -24.57
C ASP A 253 -5.88 -0.47 -24.99
N ASP A 254 -7.01 -0.21 -25.66
CA ASP A 254 -7.42 1.14 -26.04
C ASP A 254 -7.98 1.96 -24.86
N VAL A 255 -8.25 1.34 -23.71
CA VAL A 255 -8.70 2.04 -22.50
C VAL A 255 -7.52 2.68 -21.77
N LYS A 256 -7.58 4.01 -21.60
CA LYS A 256 -6.62 4.79 -20.81
C LYS A 256 -6.89 4.64 -19.31
N LEU A 257 -5.84 4.69 -18.49
CA LEU A 257 -5.91 4.49 -17.04
C LEU A 257 -5.56 5.81 -16.33
N LEU A 258 -6.54 6.45 -15.69
CA LEU A 258 -6.34 7.66 -14.90
C LEU A 258 -5.74 7.28 -13.54
N VAL A 259 -4.50 7.70 -13.28
CA VAL A 259 -3.74 7.28 -12.10
C VAL A 259 -3.23 8.45 -11.28
N ASN A 260 -3.13 8.22 -9.96
CA ASN A 260 -2.35 9.10 -9.09
C ASN A 260 -0.89 9.11 -9.57
N TRP A 261 -0.24 10.27 -9.50
CA TRP A 261 1.14 10.43 -9.94
C TRP A 261 1.98 11.18 -8.91
N SER A 262 3.15 10.62 -8.60
CA SER A 262 4.21 11.23 -7.81
C SER A 262 5.54 10.58 -8.18
N ASP A 263 6.67 11.13 -7.72
CA ASP A 263 7.98 10.50 -7.95
C ASP A 263 8.05 9.08 -7.35
N CYS A 264 7.37 8.84 -6.23
CA CYS A 264 7.30 7.52 -5.60
C CYS A 264 6.49 6.54 -6.46
N LEU A 265 5.28 6.93 -6.88
CA LEU A 265 4.43 6.10 -7.73
C LEU A 265 5.06 5.87 -9.11
N SER A 266 5.74 6.86 -9.68
CA SER A 266 6.45 6.70 -10.96
C SER A 266 7.58 5.68 -10.87
N LYS A 267 8.39 5.72 -9.81
CA LYS A 267 9.48 4.75 -9.59
C LYS A 267 8.93 3.35 -9.44
N LEU A 268 7.87 3.21 -8.68
CA LEU A 268 7.17 1.95 -8.50
C LEU A 268 6.57 1.43 -9.81
N TYR A 269 5.84 2.24 -10.57
CA TYR A 269 5.28 1.80 -11.86
C TYR A 269 6.37 1.33 -12.82
N SER A 270 7.58 1.90 -12.74
CA SER A 270 8.73 1.41 -13.51
C SER A 270 9.27 0.05 -13.06
N LEU A 271 8.85 -0.45 -11.89
CA LEU A 271 9.16 -1.82 -11.43
C LEU A 271 8.22 -2.86 -12.03
N TYR A 272 7.14 -2.46 -12.72
CA TYR A 272 6.18 -3.38 -13.31
C TYR A 272 6.47 -3.55 -14.81
N PRO A 273 7.23 -4.57 -15.24
CA PRO A 273 7.58 -4.75 -16.64
C PRO A 273 6.35 -5.05 -17.52
N SER A 274 5.26 -5.54 -16.93
CA SER A 274 3.98 -5.76 -17.62
C SER A 274 3.10 -4.51 -17.70
N LEU A 275 3.43 -3.42 -16.99
CA LEU A 275 2.62 -2.20 -17.02
C LEU A 275 2.89 -1.41 -18.30
N ASP A 276 1.89 -1.32 -19.18
CA ASP A 276 1.89 -0.45 -20.33
C ASP A 276 1.73 1.01 -19.89
N THR A 277 2.87 1.66 -19.67
CA THR A 277 2.93 3.06 -19.28
C THR A 277 2.31 4.01 -20.31
N SER A 278 2.10 3.60 -21.56
CA SER A 278 1.45 4.41 -22.60
C SER A 278 -0.07 4.53 -22.41
N ARG A 279 -0.67 3.64 -21.61
CA ARG A 279 -2.08 3.72 -21.20
C ARG A 279 -2.30 4.68 -20.04
N LEU A 280 -1.25 5.06 -19.30
CA LEU A 280 -1.39 5.88 -18.10
C LEU A 280 -1.67 7.35 -18.42
N VAL A 281 -2.73 7.88 -17.82
CA VAL A 281 -3.08 9.30 -17.79
C VAL A 281 -2.82 9.81 -16.38
N LYS A 282 -1.87 10.73 -16.24
CA LYS A 282 -1.53 11.32 -14.95
C LYS A 282 -2.67 12.23 -14.49
N PHE A 283 -3.14 12.01 -13.27
CA PHE A 283 -4.15 12.84 -12.67
C PHE A 283 -3.59 14.23 -12.31
N ASP A 284 -4.26 15.27 -12.81
CA ASP A 284 -4.02 16.68 -12.52
C ASP A 284 -5.24 17.22 -11.77
N ASP A 285 -4.99 17.77 -10.58
CA ASP A 285 -6.01 18.22 -9.65
C ASP A 285 -6.71 19.51 -10.09
N LYS A 286 -6.22 20.14 -11.16
CA LYS A 286 -6.82 21.30 -11.83
C LYS A 286 -7.69 20.94 -13.02
N LYS A 287 -7.77 19.65 -13.38
CA LYS A 287 -8.49 19.18 -14.56
C LYS A 287 -9.68 18.33 -14.19
N THR A 288 -10.56 18.17 -15.15
CA THR A 288 -11.71 17.27 -15.12
C THR A 288 -11.60 16.35 -16.32
N TYR A 289 -11.73 15.06 -16.09
CA TYR A 289 -11.57 14.04 -17.11
C TYR A 289 -12.95 13.57 -17.53
N TYR A 290 -13.30 13.78 -18.79
CA TYR A 290 -14.52 13.28 -19.41
C TYR A 290 -14.19 12.04 -20.26
N ALA A 291 -15.05 11.04 -20.19
CA ALA A 291 -15.02 9.91 -21.12
C ALA A 291 -16.42 9.49 -21.57
N LYS A 292 -16.52 9.02 -22.84
CA LYS A 292 -17.75 8.41 -23.35
C LYS A 292 -18.03 7.10 -22.63
N GLU A 293 -16.98 6.33 -22.38
CA GLU A 293 -16.99 5.12 -21.57
C GLU A 293 -16.03 5.29 -20.39
N MET A 294 -16.55 5.24 -19.17
CA MET A 294 -15.77 5.34 -17.95
C MET A 294 -15.86 4.05 -17.13
N TYR A 295 -14.71 3.47 -16.84
CA TYR A 295 -14.60 2.24 -16.08
C TYR A 295 -14.15 2.54 -14.65
N SER A 296 -14.76 1.89 -13.67
CA SER A 296 -14.37 2.05 -12.26
C SER A 296 -14.40 0.72 -11.53
N ILE A 297 -13.39 0.47 -10.71
CA ILE A 297 -13.41 -0.67 -9.79
C ILE A 297 -14.31 -0.29 -8.63
N VAL A 298 -15.34 -1.11 -8.39
CA VAL A 298 -16.26 -0.90 -7.29
C VAL A 298 -16.56 -2.22 -6.60
N PRO A 299 -16.37 -2.27 -5.29
CA PRO A 299 -16.62 -3.48 -4.56
C PRO A 299 -18.11 -3.59 -4.17
N SER A 300 -18.69 -4.80 -4.17
CA SER A 300 -20.10 -5.06 -3.81
C SER A 300 -20.25 -6.09 -2.68
N PRO A 301 -21.30 -5.98 -1.84
CA PRO A 301 -22.37 -4.97 -1.85
C PRO A 301 -21.84 -3.53 -1.64
N TYR A 302 -22.45 -2.59 -2.36
CA TYR A 302 -21.99 -1.19 -2.39
C TYR A 302 -22.28 -0.55 -1.04
N GLY A 303 -21.50 0.46 -0.67
CA GLY A 303 -21.78 1.18 0.58
C GLY A 303 -21.28 0.47 1.84
N GLU A 304 -21.18 -0.86 1.82
CA GLU A 304 -20.88 -1.63 3.01
C GLU A 304 -19.38 -1.82 3.29
N HIS A 305 -18.49 -1.54 2.33
CA HIS A 305 -17.04 -1.59 2.55
C HIS A 305 -16.57 -0.70 3.68
N GLY A 306 -17.23 0.44 3.84
CA GLY A 306 -17.00 1.35 4.95
C GLY A 306 -17.37 0.74 6.29
N LYS A 307 -18.35 -0.18 6.36
CA LYS A 307 -18.81 -0.91 7.55
C LYS A 307 -18.03 -2.23 7.77
N HIS A 308 -17.56 -2.84 6.69
CA HIS A 308 -16.89 -4.14 6.68
C HIS A 308 -15.36 -4.04 6.81
N GLY A 309 -14.80 -2.86 7.11
CA GLY A 309 -13.41 -2.70 7.56
C GLY A 309 -12.30 -3.15 6.59
N GLY A 310 -12.62 -3.41 5.32
CA GLY A 310 -11.69 -4.01 4.36
C GLY A 310 -11.19 -3.04 3.29
N GLU A 311 -9.94 -3.20 2.87
CA GLU A 311 -9.51 -2.70 1.56
C GLU A 311 -10.27 -3.44 0.45
N PRO A 312 -10.78 -2.71 -0.56
CA PRO A 312 -11.69 -3.24 -1.56
C PRO A 312 -10.96 -3.96 -2.70
N MET A 313 -9.99 -4.80 -2.38
CA MET A 313 -9.14 -5.47 -3.37
C MET A 313 -9.22 -6.98 -3.16
N SER A 314 -9.21 -7.79 -4.20
CA SER A 314 -9.21 -9.25 -4.06
C SER A 314 -7.81 -9.81 -3.77
N ASP A 315 -7.75 -11.10 -3.44
CA ASP A 315 -6.48 -11.85 -3.34
C ASP A 315 -5.74 -11.84 -4.70
N GLN A 316 -6.47 -11.98 -5.81
CA GLN A 316 -5.89 -11.93 -7.16
C GLN A 316 -5.26 -10.58 -7.47
N ALA A 317 -5.88 -9.48 -7.04
CA ALA A 317 -5.33 -8.14 -7.26
C ALA A 317 -3.96 -7.97 -6.57
N PHE A 318 -3.80 -8.49 -5.34
CA PHE A 318 -2.50 -8.51 -4.67
C PHE A 318 -1.51 -9.49 -5.29
N GLN A 319 -1.97 -10.62 -5.83
CA GLN A 319 -1.12 -11.51 -6.60
C GLN A 319 -0.59 -10.86 -7.87
N ARG A 320 -1.38 -10.03 -8.56
CA ARG A 320 -0.91 -9.22 -9.71
C ARG A 320 0.23 -8.31 -9.30
N VAL A 321 0.13 -7.61 -8.17
CA VAL A 321 1.21 -6.78 -7.63
C VAL A 321 2.46 -7.61 -7.39
N ARG A 322 2.33 -8.75 -6.70
CA ARG A 322 3.46 -9.62 -6.38
C ARG A 322 4.16 -10.16 -7.63
N VAL A 323 3.39 -10.63 -8.61
CA VAL A 323 3.93 -11.12 -9.88
C VAL A 323 4.58 -9.99 -10.66
N ALA A 324 3.97 -8.80 -10.68
CA ALA A 324 4.51 -7.64 -11.38
C ALA A 324 5.81 -7.15 -10.75
N LEU A 325 5.96 -7.21 -9.42
CA LEU A 325 7.22 -6.89 -8.75
C LEU A 325 8.35 -7.86 -9.09
N GLN A 326 8.03 -9.05 -9.61
CA GLN A 326 8.98 -10.12 -9.92
C GLN A 326 10.10 -10.21 -8.89
N PRO A 327 9.80 -10.31 -7.57
CA PRO A 327 10.85 -10.42 -6.57
C PRO A 327 11.73 -11.59 -7.01
N SER A 328 13.00 -11.32 -7.33
CA SER A 328 13.90 -12.35 -7.84
C SER A 328 14.06 -13.38 -6.73
N LEU A 329 13.22 -14.41 -6.74
CA LEU A 329 13.04 -15.35 -5.65
C LEU A 329 14.38 -16.06 -5.43
N PRO A 330 15.07 -15.84 -4.29
CA PRO A 330 15.99 -16.85 -3.84
C PRO A 330 15.12 -17.99 -3.32
N LEU A 331 15.18 -19.14 -4.00
CA LEU A 331 14.36 -20.33 -3.72
C LEU A 331 14.72 -21.04 -2.40
N GLU A 332 15.68 -20.54 -1.62
CA GLU A 332 16.16 -21.19 -0.40
C GLU A 332 15.75 -20.41 0.85
N SER A 333 15.15 -21.11 1.82
CA SER A 333 14.90 -20.59 3.18
C SER A 333 16.16 -20.05 3.85
N GLU A 334 17.33 -20.56 3.45
CA GLU A 334 18.66 -20.18 3.94
C GLU A 334 18.99 -18.69 3.72
N LEU A 335 18.32 -18.02 2.78
CA LEU A 335 18.57 -16.60 2.50
C LEU A 335 17.67 -15.65 3.32
N ARG A 336 16.71 -16.18 4.08
CA ARG A 336 15.88 -15.42 5.02
C ARG A 336 16.63 -15.21 6.33
N THR A 337 17.64 -14.35 6.28
CA THR A 337 18.58 -14.14 7.40
C THR A 337 18.26 -12.89 8.24
N LYS A 338 17.22 -12.13 7.90
CA LYS A 338 16.91 -10.84 8.55
C LYS A 338 15.70 -10.92 9.47
N LEU A 339 15.84 -10.30 10.65
CA LEU A 339 14.72 -9.81 11.45
C LEU A 339 14.68 -8.29 11.28
N ILE A 340 13.67 -7.79 10.59
CA ILE A 340 13.52 -6.35 10.35
C ILE A 340 12.65 -5.77 11.48
N LEU A 341 13.19 -4.85 12.27
CA LEU A 341 12.45 -4.06 13.23
C LEU A 341 12.17 -2.68 12.64
N ILE A 342 10.90 -2.36 12.39
CA ILE A 342 10.50 -1.06 11.84
C ILE A 342 10.44 -0.02 12.96
N ASP A 343 11.19 1.06 12.77
CA ASP A 343 11.24 2.22 13.65
C ASP A 343 10.43 3.37 13.05
N ARG A 344 9.63 4.00 13.91
CA ARG A 344 8.72 5.11 13.59
C ARG A 344 9.10 6.42 14.25
N SER A 345 10.26 6.48 14.90
CA SER A 345 10.75 7.68 15.59
C SER A 345 10.97 8.88 14.67
N ASP A 346 10.98 8.67 13.35
CA ASP A 346 11.10 9.71 12.31
C ASP A 346 9.77 10.43 12.02
N THR A 347 8.66 9.94 12.58
CA THR A 347 7.35 10.58 12.52
C THR A 347 7.03 11.31 13.83
N ALA A 348 6.06 12.23 13.84
CA ALA A 348 5.74 13.13 14.97
C ALA A 348 5.17 12.42 16.23
N GLY A 349 5.79 11.34 16.71
CA GLY A 349 5.43 10.59 17.91
C GLY A 349 4.29 9.59 17.75
N ASN A 350 3.43 9.73 16.73
CA ASN A 350 2.29 8.85 16.53
C ASN A 350 2.72 7.41 16.24
N ARG A 351 2.31 6.49 17.11
CA ARG A 351 2.56 5.04 17.05
C ARG A 351 4.04 4.66 17.12
N ALA A 352 4.93 5.58 17.51
CA ALA A 352 6.32 5.24 17.77
C ALA A 352 6.43 4.42 19.06
N CYS A 353 7.24 3.36 19.08
CA CYS A 353 7.53 2.63 20.32
C CYS A 353 8.34 3.53 21.25
N GLU A 354 7.83 3.87 22.43
CA GLU A 354 8.57 4.67 23.41
C GLU A 354 9.79 3.93 23.98
N ASN A 355 9.68 2.60 24.04
CA ASN A 355 10.72 1.66 24.48
C ASN A 355 11.40 0.95 23.31
N HIS A 356 11.55 1.62 22.16
CA HIS A 356 12.14 1.06 20.93
C HIS A 356 13.55 0.52 21.12
N GLU A 357 14.44 1.29 21.75
CA GLU A 357 15.84 0.88 21.96
C GLU A 357 15.97 -0.34 22.87
N GLU A 358 15.09 -0.45 23.86
CA GLU A 358 15.02 -1.63 24.72
C GLU A 358 14.57 -2.86 23.89
N LEU A 359 13.48 -2.74 23.13
CA LEU A 359 12.99 -3.80 22.25
C LEU A 359 14.09 -4.26 21.27
N LYS A 360 14.75 -3.31 20.61
CA LYS A 360 15.85 -3.59 19.68
C LYS A 360 16.98 -4.34 20.36
N SER A 361 17.47 -3.85 21.50
CA SER A 361 18.58 -4.46 22.24
C SER A 361 18.24 -5.90 22.67
N ARG A 362 17.00 -6.13 23.09
CA ARG A 362 16.51 -7.47 23.49
C ARG A 362 16.42 -8.42 22.29
N LEU A 363 15.98 -7.95 21.13
CA LEU A 363 15.97 -8.73 19.89
C LEU A 363 17.40 -9.06 19.42
N GLU A 364 18.30 -8.08 19.38
CA GLU A 364 19.71 -8.25 19.00
C GLU A 364 20.41 -9.27 19.89
N MET A 365 20.26 -9.15 21.21
CA MET A 365 20.84 -10.08 22.17
C MET A 365 20.32 -11.51 21.99
N LYS A 366 19.00 -11.66 21.81
CA LYS A 366 18.37 -12.99 21.73
C LYS A 366 18.66 -13.72 20.43
N TYR A 367 18.71 -13.00 19.31
CA TYR A 367 18.88 -13.59 17.98
C TYR A 367 20.31 -13.44 17.43
N GLN A 368 21.27 -13.05 18.27
CA GLN A 368 22.68 -12.96 17.89
C GLN A 368 23.18 -14.28 17.31
N GLY A 369 23.75 -14.23 16.10
CA GLY A 369 24.23 -15.41 15.38
C GLY A 369 23.14 -16.30 14.77
N VAL A 370 21.86 -15.97 14.98
CA VAL A 370 20.71 -16.67 14.39
C VAL A 370 20.09 -15.86 13.26
N LEU A 371 19.81 -14.58 13.51
CA LEU A 371 19.29 -13.62 12.53
C LEU A 371 20.07 -12.30 12.65
N ASP A 372 20.24 -11.61 11.54
CA ASP A 372 20.68 -10.22 11.54
C ASP A 372 19.48 -9.31 11.83
N VAL A 373 19.51 -8.68 12.99
CA VAL A 373 18.46 -7.76 13.45
C VAL A 373 18.74 -6.38 12.86
N VAL A 374 17.84 -5.91 11.99
CA VAL A 374 18.00 -4.66 11.26
C VAL A 374 16.97 -3.65 11.74
N ASN A 375 17.44 -2.52 12.28
CA ASN A 375 16.58 -1.37 12.53
C ASN A 375 16.28 -0.65 11.21
N PHE A 376 15.00 -0.49 10.88
CA PHE A 376 14.56 0.06 9.60
C PHE A 376 13.67 1.28 9.77
N ARG A 377 14.05 2.39 9.11
CA ARG A 377 13.17 3.55 8.91
C ARG A 377 12.94 3.75 7.42
N GLY A 378 11.69 4.03 7.04
CA GLY A 378 11.27 4.04 5.63
C GLY A 378 12.00 5.06 4.75
N ARG A 379 12.58 6.11 5.34
CA ARG A 379 13.25 7.21 4.63
C ARG A 379 14.78 7.05 4.53
N ASP A 380 15.37 6.10 5.25
CA ASP A 380 16.83 6.03 5.41
C ASP A 380 17.54 5.44 4.18
N LYS A 381 16.81 4.75 3.31
CA LYS A 381 17.36 3.90 2.25
C LYS A 381 16.67 4.15 0.92
N ALA A 382 17.42 3.97 -0.17
CA ALA A 382 16.85 3.98 -1.51
C ALA A 382 15.90 2.80 -1.72
N GLN A 383 14.93 2.94 -2.63
CA GLN A 383 13.89 1.92 -2.86
C GLN A 383 14.45 0.52 -3.14
N LYS A 384 15.50 0.42 -3.97
CA LYS A 384 16.15 -0.86 -4.29
C LYS A 384 16.83 -1.51 -3.08
N GLU A 385 17.34 -0.71 -2.15
CA GLU A 385 17.92 -1.23 -0.91
C GLU A 385 16.84 -1.75 0.04
N ASN A 386 15.69 -1.08 0.09
CA ASN A 386 14.53 -1.55 0.85
C ASN A 386 14.05 -2.90 0.31
N GLU A 387 13.90 -3.01 -1.01
CA GLU A 387 13.54 -4.25 -1.68
C GLU A 387 14.53 -5.39 -1.33
N ALA A 388 15.83 -5.17 -1.53
CA ALA A 388 16.87 -6.16 -1.23
C ALA A 388 16.95 -6.53 0.27
N LEU A 389 16.51 -5.65 1.16
CA LEU A 389 16.43 -5.93 2.59
C LEU A 389 15.22 -6.83 2.90
N PHE A 390 14.04 -6.46 2.42
CA PHE A 390 12.79 -7.19 2.69
C PHE A 390 12.73 -8.56 2.01
N LEU A 391 13.38 -8.73 0.85
CA LEU A 391 13.57 -10.05 0.22
C LEU A 391 14.29 -11.07 1.11
N ARG A 392 15.08 -10.61 2.09
CA ARG A 392 15.83 -11.46 3.04
C ARG A 392 15.16 -11.56 4.41
N ALA A 393 13.95 -11.02 4.57
CA ALA A 393 13.24 -11.04 5.83
C ALA A 393 12.70 -12.44 6.14
N ALA A 394 13.13 -13.03 7.26
CA ALA A 394 12.43 -14.13 7.91
C ALA A 394 11.22 -13.61 8.68
N VAL A 395 11.44 -12.50 9.40
CA VAL A 395 10.46 -11.86 10.27
C VAL A 395 10.53 -10.35 10.10
N VAL A 396 9.37 -9.70 10.03
CA VAL A 396 9.22 -8.24 10.13
C VAL A 396 8.42 -7.95 11.39
N VAL A 397 9.00 -7.19 12.32
CA VAL A 397 8.34 -6.69 13.52
C VAL A 397 8.12 -5.19 13.33
N ALA A 398 6.89 -4.71 13.47
CA ALA A 398 6.59 -3.32 13.15
C ALA A 398 5.41 -2.76 13.93
N PRO A 399 5.49 -1.52 14.46
CA PRO A 399 4.29 -0.79 14.83
C PRO A 399 3.45 -0.46 13.61
N HIS A 400 2.13 -0.39 13.81
CA HIS A 400 1.17 -0.03 12.77
C HIS A 400 1.60 1.25 12.00
N GLY A 401 1.89 1.16 10.69
CA GLY A 401 2.39 2.30 9.92
C GLY A 401 2.78 2.04 8.46
N GLY A 402 3.01 3.11 7.71
CA GLY A 402 3.30 3.02 6.26
C GLY A 402 4.58 2.29 5.91
N ALA A 403 5.58 2.32 6.78
CA ALA A 403 6.80 1.55 6.57
C ALA A 403 6.53 0.03 6.52
N LEU A 404 5.47 -0.46 7.19
CA LEU A 404 5.05 -1.86 7.16
C LEU A 404 4.59 -2.33 5.76
N MET A 405 4.21 -1.40 4.88
CA MET A 405 3.84 -1.73 3.49
C MET A 405 4.98 -2.36 2.68
N ASN A 406 6.23 -2.15 3.10
CA ASN A 406 7.38 -2.79 2.46
C ASN A 406 7.34 -4.32 2.55
N MET A 407 6.41 -4.91 3.31
CA MET A 407 6.10 -6.34 3.25
C MET A 407 5.80 -6.83 1.82
N MET A 408 5.32 -5.98 0.92
CA MET A 408 5.15 -6.29 -0.51
C MET A 408 6.40 -6.82 -1.21
N TYR A 409 7.59 -6.46 -0.70
CA TYR A 409 8.88 -6.91 -1.23
C TYR A 409 9.37 -8.18 -0.53
N ALA A 410 8.73 -8.58 0.57
CA ALA A 410 9.08 -9.79 1.29
C ALA A 410 8.58 -11.03 0.55
N LEU A 411 9.23 -12.16 0.83
CA LEU A 411 8.84 -13.43 0.25
C LEU A 411 7.54 -13.95 0.88
N GLN A 412 6.83 -14.81 0.15
CA GLN A 412 5.68 -15.52 0.69
C GLN A 412 6.06 -16.30 1.96
N GLY A 413 5.19 -16.28 2.96
CA GLY A 413 5.45 -16.89 4.26
C GLY A 413 6.57 -16.19 5.02
N THR A 414 6.94 -14.94 4.72
CA THR A 414 7.65 -14.11 5.72
C THR A 414 6.68 -13.87 6.88
N ALA A 415 7.17 -13.98 8.13
CA ALA A 415 6.33 -13.67 9.28
C ALA A 415 6.22 -12.16 9.47
N ILE A 416 5.01 -11.64 9.64
CA ILE A 416 4.72 -10.24 9.92
C ILE A 416 4.15 -10.17 11.34
N VAL A 417 4.90 -9.57 12.26
CA VAL A 417 4.46 -9.31 13.64
C VAL A 417 4.11 -7.82 13.73
N GLU A 418 2.84 -7.49 13.52
CA GLU A 418 2.33 -6.13 13.69
C GLU A 418 2.10 -5.83 15.18
N ILE A 419 2.63 -4.70 15.65
CA ILE A 419 2.38 -4.16 16.98
C ILE A 419 1.17 -3.22 16.85
N GLY A 420 0.01 -3.75 17.19
CA GLY A 420 -1.25 -3.02 17.29
C GLY A 420 -1.35 -2.21 18.58
N TYR A 421 -2.51 -1.61 18.83
CA TYR A 421 -2.73 -0.74 19.98
C TYR A 421 -4.14 -0.90 20.54
N TRP A 422 -4.27 -0.76 21.86
CA TRP A 422 -5.57 -0.89 22.55
C TRP A 422 -6.43 0.37 22.47
N GLY A 423 -5.81 1.55 22.43
CA GLY A 423 -6.50 2.82 22.52
C GLY A 423 -7.28 3.17 21.26
N GLN A 424 -8.51 3.61 21.44
CA GLN A 424 -9.45 3.91 20.37
C GLN A 424 -9.28 5.30 19.74
N GLY A 425 -8.29 6.08 20.18
CA GLY A 425 -8.01 7.41 19.65
C GLY A 425 -7.49 7.33 18.20
N GLY A 426 -8.34 7.66 17.23
CA GLY A 426 -7.99 7.77 15.81
C GLY A 426 -8.63 6.68 14.94
N MET A 427 -7.85 5.68 14.54
CA MET A 427 -8.27 4.60 13.63
C MET A 427 -8.48 3.30 14.39
N CYS A 428 -9.58 2.59 14.14
CA CYS A 428 -9.82 1.25 14.68
C CYS A 428 -8.80 0.24 14.14
N PHE A 429 -8.57 -0.83 14.90
CA PHE A 429 -7.60 -1.88 14.61
C PHE A 429 -8.31 -3.26 14.52
N PRO A 430 -7.78 -4.29 13.81
CA PRO A 430 -6.65 -4.29 12.91
C PRO A 430 -6.93 -3.47 11.67
N SER A 431 -5.83 -2.92 11.19
CA SER A 431 -5.85 -2.07 10.03
C SER A 431 -5.84 -2.89 8.73
N PHE A 432 -5.88 -2.15 7.63
CA PHE A 432 -5.57 -2.63 6.30
C PHE A 432 -4.34 -3.58 6.22
N PHE A 433 -3.26 -3.37 7.00
CA PHE A 433 -2.02 -4.17 6.84
C PHE A 433 -2.19 -5.66 7.14
N MET A 434 -3.12 -6.05 8.02
CA MET A 434 -3.48 -7.45 8.21
C MET A 434 -4.02 -8.05 6.91
N THR A 435 -4.98 -7.36 6.28
CA THR A 435 -5.56 -7.80 5.01
C THR A 435 -4.49 -7.88 3.92
N MET A 436 -3.58 -6.90 3.85
CA MET A 436 -2.44 -6.93 2.93
C MET A 436 -1.56 -8.16 3.15
N ALA A 437 -1.15 -8.40 4.40
CA ALA A 437 -0.25 -9.48 4.74
C ALA A 437 -0.82 -10.84 4.35
N MET A 438 -2.09 -11.07 4.67
CA MET A 438 -2.79 -12.32 4.38
C MET A 438 -2.95 -12.52 2.87
N LYS A 439 -3.24 -11.47 2.10
CA LYS A 439 -3.38 -11.55 0.63
C LYS A 439 -2.05 -11.73 -0.09
N LEU A 440 -0.96 -11.23 0.49
CA LEU A 440 0.41 -11.51 0.05
C LEU A 440 0.92 -12.88 0.51
N LEU A 441 0.10 -13.66 1.21
CA LEU A 441 0.42 -14.98 1.75
C LEU A 441 1.57 -14.93 2.77
N HIS A 442 1.63 -13.88 3.57
CA HIS A 442 2.51 -13.80 4.73
C HIS A 442 1.86 -14.46 5.94
N ASP A 443 2.69 -14.90 6.89
CA ASP A 443 2.19 -15.41 8.17
C ASP A 443 2.01 -14.20 9.09
N TYR A 444 0.77 -13.75 9.26
CA TYR A 444 0.46 -12.55 10.01
C TYR A 444 0.16 -12.84 11.49
N TRP A 445 0.86 -12.11 12.35
CA TRP A 445 0.81 -12.15 13.80
C TRP A 445 0.60 -10.74 14.32
N LEU A 446 -0.18 -10.64 15.39
CA LEU A 446 -0.56 -9.41 16.06
C LEU A 446 -0.16 -9.46 17.54
N VAL A 447 0.51 -8.42 18.01
CA VAL A 447 0.75 -8.18 19.43
C VAL A 447 0.20 -6.81 19.80
N MET A 448 -0.49 -6.68 20.94
CA MET A 448 -1.21 -5.46 21.32
C MET A 448 -0.43 -4.63 22.34
N ALA A 449 -0.12 -3.38 22.00
CA ALA A 449 0.57 -2.43 22.87
C ALA A 449 -0.37 -1.46 23.59
N GLU A 450 0.07 -0.93 24.73
CA GLU A 450 -0.56 0.26 25.33
C GLU A 450 -0.30 1.48 24.43
N GLY A 451 -1.29 2.36 24.28
CA GLY A 451 -1.24 3.49 23.34
C GLY A 451 -2.42 3.49 22.38
N SER A 452 -2.39 4.30 21.32
CA SER A 452 -3.47 4.46 20.36
C SER A 452 -2.94 4.82 18.98
N TYR A 453 -3.81 4.95 17.97
CA TYR A 453 -3.39 5.41 16.65
C TYR A 453 -2.73 6.80 16.70
N SER A 454 -3.13 7.67 17.62
CA SER A 454 -2.66 9.06 17.68
C SER A 454 -1.66 9.35 18.80
N THR A 455 -1.12 8.32 19.47
CA THR A 455 -0.15 8.47 20.56
C THR A 455 1.04 7.52 20.37
N PRO A 456 2.16 7.72 21.09
CA PRO A 456 3.19 6.70 21.20
C PRO A 456 2.63 5.36 21.73
N LEU A 457 3.37 4.27 21.46
CA LEU A 457 3.07 2.93 21.93
C LEU A 457 4.10 2.48 22.97
N LYS A 458 3.63 1.80 24.01
CA LYS A 458 4.50 1.03 24.90
C LYS A 458 4.49 -0.42 24.46
N CYS A 459 5.55 -0.80 23.75
CA CYS A 459 5.61 -2.07 23.04
C CYS A 459 5.84 -3.23 24.05
N PRO A 460 5.00 -4.28 24.04
CA PRO A 460 5.08 -5.37 25.01
C PRO A 460 6.20 -6.34 24.64
N ILE A 461 7.43 -6.01 25.05
CA ILE A 461 8.67 -6.67 24.60
C ILE A 461 8.61 -8.18 24.78
N GLU A 462 8.17 -8.68 25.93
CA GLU A 462 8.13 -10.13 26.20
C GLU A 462 7.17 -10.88 25.28
N ASP A 463 6.02 -10.29 24.95
CA ASP A 463 5.04 -10.92 24.06
C ASP A 463 5.52 -10.89 22.61
N ILE A 464 6.21 -9.82 22.21
CA ILE A 464 6.89 -9.75 20.90
C ILE A 464 7.96 -10.85 20.83
N LEU A 465 8.82 -10.99 21.84
CA LEU A 465 9.88 -12.00 21.84
C LEU A 465 9.33 -13.43 21.79
N LYS A 466 8.27 -13.73 22.55
CA LYS A 466 7.57 -15.03 22.51
C LYS A 466 6.95 -15.31 21.15
N THR A 467 6.32 -14.30 20.56
CA THR A 467 5.73 -14.41 19.22
C THR A 467 6.81 -14.71 18.18
N VAL A 468 7.94 -13.99 18.23
CA VAL A 468 9.06 -14.24 17.30
C VAL A 468 9.65 -15.64 17.50
N ASP A 469 9.80 -16.13 18.73
CA ASP A 469 10.25 -17.52 18.97
C ASP A 469 9.29 -18.53 18.32
N HIS A 470 7.99 -18.32 18.49
CA HIS A 470 6.97 -19.21 17.99
C HIS A 470 6.95 -19.25 16.46
N VAL A 471 6.98 -18.10 15.79
CA VAL A 471 6.99 -18.08 14.31
C VAL A 471 8.25 -18.70 13.72
N LEU A 472 9.38 -18.60 14.43
CA LEU A 472 10.64 -19.21 14.00
C LEU A 472 10.69 -20.72 14.28
N SER A 473 9.98 -21.22 15.28
CA SER A 473 9.95 -22.66 15.60
C SER A 473 9.01 -23.44 14.68
N VAL A 474 7.89 -22.86 14.25
CA VAL A 474 6.94 -23.50 13.32
C VAL A 474 7.52 -23.66 11.90
N LYS A 475 8.56 -22.88 11.55
CA LYS A 475 9.16 -22.86 10.20
C LYS A 475 10.44 -23.67 10.05
N ARG A 476 10.98 -24.20 11.15
CA ARG A 476 12.12 -25.12 11.15
C ARG A 476 11.59 -26.55 11.14
#